data_AF-A0A7S1RM62-F1
#
_entry.id   AF-A0A7S1RM62-F1
#
_cell.length_a   1.000
_cell.length_b   1.000
_cell.length_c   1.000
_cell.angle_alpha   90.00
_cell.angle_beta   90.00
_cell.angle_gamma   90.00
#
_symmetry.space_group_name_H-M   'P 1'
#
loop_
_entity.id
_entity.type
_entity.pdbx_description
1 polymer ?
#
loop_
_entity_poly.entity_id
_entity_poly.type
_entity_poly.pdbx_seq_one_letter_code
_entity_poly.pdbx_strand_id
1 'polypeptide(L)'
;FDMRLYVLVTSYRPLRVYLYRSGFCRFCVEQYTSDVAELDNIFVHLTNVAIQKQAEDYNDRHGGKWDVSDLMLFIEGTRGKAARDKLAADMESVIVHSLKAVQPVMVNDKHCFE
;
A
#
# COMPACT_ATOMS: atom_id res chain seq x y z
N PHE A 1 7.18 -3.24 5.67
CA PHE A 1 5.79 -3.52 5.23
C PHE A 1 5.47 -2.62 4.05
N ASP A 2 4.52 -3.04 3.21
CA ASP A 2 3.99 -2.21 2.12
C ASP A 2 2.46 -2.16 2.19
N MET A 3 1.85 -1.27 1.42
CA MET A 3 0.39 -1.13 1.32
C MET A 3 -0.09 -1.33 -0.11
N ARG A 4 -1.16 -2.11 -0.28
CA ARG A 4 -1.93 -2.21 -1.51
C ARG A 4 -3.22 -1.41 -1.37
N LEU A 5 -3.27 -0.30 -2.09
CA LEU A 5 -4.47 0.50 -2.30
C LEU A 5 -5.04 0.23 -3.69
N TYR A 6 -6.36 0.35 -3.83
CA TYR A 6 -7.06 0.18 -5.09
C TYR A 6 -7.67 1.50 -5.51
N VAL A 7 -7.30 1.96 -6.69
CA VAL A 7 -7.75 3.22 -7.27
C VAL A 7 -8.32 2.92 -8.64
N LEU A 8 -9.55 3.34 -8.89
CA LEU A 8 -10.22 3.22 -10.17
C LEU A 8 -10.27 4.60 -10.85
N VAL A 9 -9.78 4.67 -12.08
CA VAL A 9 -9.83 5.85 -12.94
C VAL A 9 -10.83 5.61 -14.06
N THR A 10 -11.90 6.39 -14.09
CA THR A 10 -12.96 6.25 -15.12
C THR A 10 -12.87 7.28 -16.24
N SER A 11 -12.04 8.30 -16.06
CA SER A 11 -11.77 9.30 -17.09
C SER A 11 -10.51 10.08 -16.73
N TYR A 12 -9.69 10.41 -17.73
CA TYR A 12 -8.57 11.32 -17.59
C TYR A 12 -8.92 12.76 -18.03
N ARG A 13 -10.06 12.97 -18.70
CA ARG A 13 -10.54 14.31 -19.09
C ARG A 13 -12.08 14.40 -18.99
N PRO A 14 -12.64 15.01 -17.93
CA PRO A 14 -11.95 15.45 -16.70
C PRO A 14 -11.44 14.25 -15.88
N LEU A 15 -10.38 14.45 -15.09
CA LEU A 15 -9.84 13.39 -14.23
C LEU A 15 -10.88 12.95 -13.19
N ARG A 16 -11.29 11.68 -13.23
CA ARG A 16 -12.24 11.05 -12.30
C ARG A 16 -11.63 9.81 -11.68
N VAL A 17 -11.42 9.87 -10.38
CA VAL A 17 -10.66 8.89 -9.60
C VAL A 17 -11.47 8.46 -8.39
N TYR A 18 -11.52 7.16 -8.13
CA TYR A 18 -12.22 6.56 -7.02
C TYR A 18 -11.24 5.72 -6.21
N LEU A 19 -10.98 6.12 -4.97
CA LEU A 19 -10.23 5.30 -4.03
C LEU A 19 -11.17 4.29 -3.39
N TYR A 20 -10.84 3.01 -3.48
CA TYR A 20 -11.59 1.98 -2.79
C TYR A 20 -11.39 2.11 -1.27
N ARG A 21 -12.45 1.92 -0.50
CA ARG A 21 -12.43 2.12 0.96
C ARG A 21 -11.58 1.11 1.71
N SER A 22 -11.42 -0.08 1.12
CA SER A 22 -10.62 -1.16 1.69
C SER A 22 -9.30 -1.29 0.92
N GLY A 23 -8.28 -1.66 1.66
CA GLY A 23 -6.96 -2.02 1.14
C GLY A 23 -6.30 -2.92 2.16
N PHE A 24 -5.12 -3.45 1.85
CA PHE A 24 -4.38 -4.24 2.83
C PHE A 24 -2.91 -3.87 2.86
N CYS A 25 -2.34 -4.01 4.05
CA CYS A 25 -0.92 -3.90 4.30
C CYS A 25 -0.31 -5.30 4.31
N ARG A 26 0.88 -5.45 3.74
CA ARG A 26 1.65 -6.70 3.72
C ARG A 26 2.89 -6.52 4.58
N PHE A 27 3.00 -7.36 5.60
CA PHE A 27 4.13 -7.39 6.53
C PHE A 27 5.07 -8.53 6.18
N CYS A 28 6.34 -8.36 6.56
CA CYS A 28 7.30 -9.44 6.56
C CYS A 28 7.02 -10.38 7.74
N VAL A 29 7.34 -11.65 7.58
CA VAL A 29 7.27 -12.66 8.64
C VAL A 29 8.36 -12.40 9.68
N GLU A 30 9.54 -12.01 9.23
CA GLU A 30 10.68 -11.72 10.11
C GLU A 30 10.72 -10.24 10.54
N GLN A 31 11.27 -10.01 11.73
CA GLN A 31 11.46 -8.67 12.27
C GLN A 31 12.53 -7.92 11.48
N TYR A 32 12.23 -6.67 11.11
CA TYR A 32 13.19 -5.83 10.41
C TYR A 32 14.48 -5.61 11.20
N THR A 33 15.62 -5.82 10.55
CA THR A 33 16.96 -5.48 11.04
C THR A 33 17.72 -4.70 9.96
N SER A 34 18.59 -3.78 10.38
CA SER A 34 19.49 -3.05 9.48
C SER A 34 20.92 -3.58 9.52
N ASP A 35 21.13 -4.76 10.11
CA ASP A 35 22.45 -5.40 10.14
C ASP A 35 22.90 -5.73 8.72
N VAL A 36 24.14 -5.36 8.39
CA VAL A 36 24.75 -5.61 7.08
C VAL A 36 24.84 -7.12 6.81
N ALA A 37 25.00 -7.93 7.86
CA ALA A 37 25.04 -9.38 7.74
C ALA A 37 23.71 -9.98 7.26
N GLU A 38 22.60 -9.30 7.51
CA GLU A 38 21.23 -9.75 7.21
C GLU A 38 20.63 -9.05 5.98
N LEU A 39 21.44 -8.33 5.20
CA LEU A 39 20.94 -7.65 3.98
C LEU A 39 20.50 -8.63 2.90
N ASP A 40 21.14 -9.80 2.83
CA ASP A 40 20.79 -10.84 1.86
C ASP A 40 19.58 -11.68 2.30
N ASN A 41 19.11 -11.50 3.54
CA ASN A 41 17.91 -12.16 4.05
C ASN A 41 16.65 -11.48 3.47
N ILE A 42 16.18 -12.02 2.35
CA ILE A 42 15.01 -11.51 1.63
C ILE A 42 13.71 -11.55 2.44
N PHE A 43 13.60 -12.39 3.47
CA PHE A 43 12.40 -12.50 4.30
C PHE A 43 12.21 -11.30 5.22
N VAL A 44 13.30 -10.63 5.62
CA VAL A 44 13.30 -9.41 6.42
C VAL A 44 12.90 -8.20 5.57
N HIS A 45 13.37 -8.15 4.31
CA HIS A 45 13.33 -6.94 3.50
C HIS A 45 12.21 -6.90 2.44
N LEU A 46 11.73 -8.06 1.98
CA LEU A 46 10.75 -8.14 0.89
C LEU A 46 9.38 -8.63 1.36
N THR A 47 8.38 -7.76 1.30
CA THR A 47 7.00 -8.01 1.75
C THR A 47 6.16 -8.82 0.75
N ASN A 48 6.76 -9.29 -0.35
CA ASN A 48 6.06 -10.00 -1.42
C ASN A 48 5.55 -11.35 -0.92
N VAL A 49 4.24 -11.59 -1.00
CA VAL A 49 3.62 -12.86 -0.58
C VAL A 49 4.25 -14.09 -1.22
N ALA A 50 4.68 -14.01 -2.50
CA ALA A 50 5.34 -15.11 -3.19
C ALA A 50 6.68 -15.51 -2.54
N ILE A 51 7.39 -14.55 -1.95
CA ILE A 51 8.62 -14.77 -1.19
C ILE A 51 8.26 -15.20 0.23
N GLN A 52 7.40 -14.45 0.91
CA GLN A 52 7.05 -14.68 2.32
C GLN A 52 6.48 -16.08 2.59
N LYS A 53 5.76 -16.68 1.63
CA LYS A 53 5.25 -18.07 1.73
C LYS A 53 6.33 -19.14 1.84
N GLN A 54 7.57 -18.83 1.49
CA GLN A 54 8.70 -19.76 1.59
C GLN A 54 9.35 -19.74 2.97
N ALA A 55 9.00 -18.79 3.83
CA ALA A 55 9.50 -18.74 5.21
C ALA A 55 8.85 -19.83 6.06
N GLU A 56 9.63 -20.47 6.94
CA GLU A 56 9.14 -21.53 7.83
C GLU A 56 8.03 -21.02 8.78
N ASP A 57 8.14 -19.78 9.24
CA ASP A 57 7.20 -19.16 10.18
C ASP A 57 6.01 -18.45 9.50
N TYR A 58 5.77 -18.70 8.21
CA TYR A 58 4.68 -18.05 7.49
C TYR A 58 3.31 -18.48 8.03
N ASN A 59 2.53 -17.52 8.53
CA ASN A 59 1.18 -17.76 9.01
C ASN A 59 0.20 -17.84 7.83
N ASP A 60 -0.16 -19.05 7.40
CA ASP A 60 -1.11 -19.28 6.28
C ASP A 60 -2.53 -18.75 6.52
N ARG A 61 -2.93 -18.50 7.77
CA ARG A 61 -4.30 -18.04 8.10
C ARG A 61 -4.50 -16.54 7.86
N HIS A 62 -3.52 -15.72 8.23
CA HIS A 62 -3.59 -14.25 8.07
C HIS A 62 -2.61 -13.71 7.04
N GLY A 63 -1.61 -14.50 6.66
CA GLY A 63 -0.62 -14.20 5.62
C GLY A 63 0.22 -12.96 5.86
N GLY A 64 0.37 -12.54 7.13
CA GLY A 64 1.02 -11.28 7.48
C GLY A 64 0.31 -10.06 6.92
N LYS A 65 -1.03 -10.09 6.81
CA LYS A 65 -1.82 -8.98 6.25
C LYS A 65 -2.70 -8.32 7.28
N TRP A 66 -2.75 -7.00 7.25
CA TRP A 66 -3.75 -6.20 7.96
C TRP A 66 -4.62 -5.43 6.97
N ASP A 67 -5.87 -5.16 7.33
CA ASP A 67 -6.64 -4.16 6.60
C ASP A 67 -5.99 -2.77 6.82
N VAL A 68 -6.12 -1.88 5.84
CA VAL A 68 -5.63 -0.50 6.00
C VAL A 68 -6.33 0.21 7.15
N SER A 69 -7.59 -0.09 7.43
CA SER A 69 -8.31 0.43 8.59
C SER A 69 -7.68 0.01 9.92
N ASP A 70 -7.23 -1.23 10.04
CA ASP A 70 -6.51 -1.71 11.23
C ASP A 70 -5.17 -0.98 11.41
N LEU A 71 -4.43 -0.76 10.31
CA LEU A 71 -3.22 0.05 10.35
C LEU A 71 -3.52 1.49 10.79
N MET A 72 -4.59 2.10 10.27
CA MET A 72 -4.97 3.46 10.64
C MET A 72 -5.31 3.57 12.13
N LEU A 73 -6.06 2.60 12.65
CA LEU A 73 -6.38 2.50 14.07
C LEU A 73 -5.12 2.33 14.92
N PHE A 74 -4.17 1.49 14.47
CA PHE A 74 -2.89 1.29 15.12
C PHE A 74 -2.05 2.58 15.16
N ILE A 75 -1.97 3.32 14.05
CA ILE A 75 -1.24 4.60 13.98
C ILE A 75 -1.92 5.65 14.88
N GLU A 76 -3.24 5.74 14.87
CA GLU A 76 -3.96 6.66 15.75
C GLU A 76 -3.72 6.33 17.23
N GLY A 77 -3.78 5.05 17.61
CA GLY A 77 -3.55 4.60 18.98
C GLY A 77 -2.11 4.77 19.47
N THR A 78 -1.11 4.65 18.58
CA THR A 78 0.32 4.69 18.95
C THR A 78 0.98 6.05 18.73
N ARG A 79 0.53 6.82 17.75
CA ARG A 79 1.12 8.10 17.31
C ARG A 79 0.15 9.28 17.36
N GLY A 80 -1.12 9.03 17.67
CA GLY A 80 -2.16 10.04 17.77
C GLY A 80 -2.86 10.35 16.44
N LYS A 81 -4.06 10.94 16.55
CA LYS A 81 -4.93 11.26 15.42
C LYS A 81 -4.29 12.16 14.37
N ALA A 82 -3.50 13.16 14.78
CA ALA A 82 -2.84 14.08 13.85
C ALA A 82 -1.87 13.36 12.90
N ALA A 83 -1.15 12.34 13.39
CA ALA A 83 -0.25 11.54 12.55
C ALA A 83 -1.04 10.68 11.55
N ARG A 84 -2.16 10.08 11.99
CA ARG A 84 -3.07 9.31 11.15
C ARG A 84 -3.67 10.17 10.04
N ASP A 85 -4.16 11.36 10.37
CA ASP A 85 -4.81 12.26 9.41
C ASP A 85 -3.81 12.80 8.40
N LYS A 86 -2.58 13.11 8.84
CA LYS A 86 -1.48 13.48 7.95
C LYS A 86 -1.14 12.35 6.99
N LEU A 87 -1.00 11.11 7.48
CA LEU A 87 -0.70 9.95 6.63
C LEU A 87 -1.79 9.73 5.57
N ALA A 88 -3.06 9.85 5.94
CA ALA A 88 -4.19 9.75 5.01
C ALA A 88 -4.11 10.82 3.90
N ALA A 89 -3.88 12.08 4.28
CA ALA A 89 -3.73 13.18 3.34
C ALA A 89 -2.52 13.01 2.40
N ASP A 90 -1.38 12.57 2.94
CA ASP A 90 -0.17 12.32 2.16
C ASP A 90 -0.39 11.20 1.13
N MET A 91 -1.11 10.13 1.48
CA MET A 91 -1.46 9.06 0.53
C MET A 91 -2.38 9.54 -0.59
N GLU A 92 -3.44 10.29 -0.26
CA GLU A 92 -4.32 10.87 -1.27
C GLU A 92 -3.54 11.81 -2.21
N SER A 93 -2.64 12.61 -1.65
CA SER A 93 -1.77 13.50 -2.41
C SER A 93 -0.90 12.73 -3.40
N VAL A 94 -0.23 11.65 -2.98
CA VAL A 94 0.60 10.83 -3.87
C VAL A 94 -0.22 10.24 -5.01
N ILE A 95 -1.42 9.71 -4.74
CA ILE A 95 -2.31 9.15 -5.76
C ILE A 95 -2.68 10.22 -6.79
N VAL A 96 -3.16 11.37 -6.34
CA VAL A 96 -3.63 12.44 -7.23
C VAL A 96 -2.49 13.01 -8.07
N HIS A 97 -1.32 13.26 -7.48
CA HIS A 97 -0.18 13.80 -8.21
C HIS A 97 0.38 12.81 -9.23
N SER A 98 0.42 11.51 -8.89
CA SER A 98 0.84 10.46 -9.82
C SER A 98 -0.07 10.38 -11.04
N LEU A 99 -1.40 10.42 -10.84
CA LEU A 99 -2.37 10.38 -11.93
C LEU A 99 -2.36 11.67 -12.77
N LYS A 100 -2.19 12.84 -12.15
CA LYS A 100 -2.04 14.12 -12.86
C LYS A 100 -0.78 14.16 -13.73
N ALA A 101 0.32 13.57 -13.28
CA ALA A 101 1.57 13.54 -14.03
C ALA A 101 1.42 12.80 -15.37
N VAL A 102 0.61 11.73 -15.41
CA VAL A 102 0.37 10.94 -16.62
C VAL A 102 -0.86 11.40 -17.41
N GLN A 103 -1.73 12.23 -16.83
CA GLN A 103 -2.97 12.71 -17.45
C GLN A 103 -2.81 13.28 -18.89
N PRO A 104 -1.74 14.01 -19.25
CA PRO A 104 -1.57 14.52 -20.62
C PRO A 104 -1.35 13.41 -21.66
N VAL A 105 -0.69 12.31 -21.26
CA VAL A 105 -0.28 11.21 -22.16
C VAL A 105 -1.29 10.07 -22.20
N MET A 106 -2.12 9.92 -21.17
CA MET A 106 -3.14 8.87 -21.11
C MET A 106 -4.26 9.11 -22.14
N VAL A 107 -4.57 8.05 -22.90
CA VAL A 107 -5.65 8.05 -23.88
C VAL A 107 -6.98 8.05 -23.14
N ASN A 108 -7.88 8.98 -23.49
CA ASN A 108 -9.19 9.10 -22.86
C ASN A 108 -10.28 8.53 -23.77
N ASP A 109 -10.35 7.19 -23.84
CA ASP A 109 -11.47 6.49 -24.48
C ASP A 109 -12.62 6.33 -23.48
N LYS A 110 -13.85 6.61 -23.91
CA LYS A 110 -15.06 6.50 -23.08
C LYS A 110 -15.40 5.06 -22.69
N HIS A 111 -14.77 4.07 -23.32
CA HIS A 111 -14.98 2.65 -23.06
C HIS A 111 -13.84 2.02 -22.24
N CYS A 112 -12.86 2.81 -21.80
CA CYS A 112 -11.73 2.33 -21.00
C CYS A 112 -11.80 2.87 -19.56
N PHE A 113 -11.47 2.01 -18.60
CA PHE A 113 -11.21 2.35 -17.21
C PHE A 113 -10.02 1.53 -16.74
N GLU A 114 -9.28 2.06 -15.77
CA GLU A 114 -8.10 1.40 -15.18
C GLU A 114 -8.17 1.41 -13.66
#